data_AF-A0ABD7C3U9-F1
#
_entry.id   AF-A0ABD7C3U9-F1
#
_cell.length_a   1.000
_cell.length_b   1.000
_cell.length_c   1.000
_cell.angle_alpha   90.00
_cell.angle_beta   90.00
_cell.angle_gamma   90.00
#
_symmetry.space_group_name_H-M   'P 1'
#
loop_
_entity.id
_entity.type
_entity.pdbx_description
1 polymer ?
#
loop_
_entity_poly.entity_id
_entity_poly.type
_entity_poly.pdbx_seq_one_letter_code
_entity_poly.pdbx_strand_id
1 'polypeptide(L)'
;MQPQDILPDHQNEVQVNGLTVRKGSVGAFLASVRAWQDPTSDDATRATAEADLRALLPGLHALGLFQVLAARDPALQRLIDGAA
;
A
#
# COMPACT_ATOMS: atom_id res chain seq x y z
N MET A 1 -15.44 8.33 12.49
CA MET A 1 -14.96 8.90 11.23
C MET A 1 -15.55 8.10 10.10
N GLN A 2 -16.16 8.77 9.13
CA GLN A 2 -16.63 8.19 7.89
C GLN A 2 -15.53 8.31 6.81
N PRO A 3 -15.48 7.45 5.79
CA PRO A 3 -14.46 7.52 4.74
C PRO A 3 -14.36 8.90 4.07
N GLN A 4 -15.49 9.56 3.85
CA GLN A 4 -15.57 10.90 3.26
C GLN A 4 -15.02 12.01 4.17
N ASP A 5 -14.89 11.77 5.49
CA ASP A 5 -14.24 12.71 6.42
C ASP A 5 -12.72 12.73 6.23
N ILE A 6 -12.15 11.63 5.72
CA ILE A 6 -10.71 11.51 5.42
C ILE A 6 -10.42 11.94 3.99
N LEU A 7 -11.22 11.45 3.05
CA LEU A 7 -11.08 11.78 1.64
C LEU A 7 -12.46 11.96 1.01
N PRO A 8 -12.91 13.21 0.83
CA PRO A 8 -14.22 13.53 0.27
C PRO A 8 -14.44 12.90 -1.11
N ASP A 9 -15.70 12.66 -1.48
CA ASP A 9 -16.04 11.95 -2.72
C ASP A 9 -15.54 12.64 -4.00
N HIS A 10 -15.40 13.96 -3.97
CA HIS A 10 -14.90 14.76 -5.09
C HIS A 10 -13.37 14.85 -5.14
N GLN A 11 -12.66 14.22 -4.20
CA GLN A 11 -11.20 14.21 -4.12
C GLN A 11 -10.66 12.79 -4.30
N ASN A 12 -9.62 12.67 -5.13
CA ASN A 12 -8.95 11.40 -5.40
C ASN A 12 -7.66 11.24 -4.58
N GLU A 13 -7.20 12.32 -3.94
CA GLU A 13 -5.93 12.39 -3.23
C GLU A 13 -6.09 13.22 -1.95
N VAL A 14 -5.27 12.91 -0.96
CA VAL A 14 -5.11 13.69 0.27
C VAL A 14 -3.63 13.94 0.54
N GLN A 15 -3.31 15.05 1.18
CA GLN A 15 -1.97 15.32 1.72
C GLN A 15 -1.87 14.81 3.15
N VAL A 16 -0.95 13.88 3.40
CA VAL A 16 -0.71 13.28 4.72
C VAL A 16 0.78 13.37 5.01
N ASN A 17 1.16 14.13 6.04
CA ASN A 17 2.57 14.36 6.40
C ASN A 17 3.45 14.81 5.20
N GLY A 18 2.90 15.62 4.29
CA GLY A 18 3.60 16.10 3.09
C GLY A 18 3.67 15.10 1.93
N LEU A 19 3.02 13.93 2.05
CA LEU A 19 2.88 12.96 0.99
C LEU A 19 1.49 12.99 0.37
N THR A 20 1.44 12.97 -0.96
CA THR A 20 0.21 12.75 -1.71
C THR A 20 -0.18 11.29 -1.65
N VAL A 21 -1.34 10.97 -1.07
CA VAL A 21 -1.87 9.60 -1.01
C VAL A 21 -3.19 9.51 -1.76
N ARG A 22 -3.33 8.49 -2.63
CA ARG A 22 -4.54 8.31 -3.45
C ARG A 22 -5.61 7.48 -2.73
N LYS A 23 -6.89 7.75 -2.99
CA LYS A 23 -8.05 6.99 -2.47
C LYS A 23 -7.91 5.48 -2.68
N GLY A 24 -7.35 5.09 -3.83
CA GLY A 24 -7.16 3.70 -4.23
C GLY A 24 -5.92 3.02 -3.64
N SER A 25 -5.05 3.72 -2.89
CA SER A 25 -3.74 3.20 -2.49
C SER A 25 -3.83 1.91 -1.65
N VAL A 26 -4.80 1.80 -0.73
CA VAL A 26 -4.99 0.58 0.07
C VAL A 26 -5.46 -0.59 -0.82
N GLY A 27 -6.37 -0.34 -1.77
CA GLY A 27 -6.84 -1.35 -2.70
C GLY A 27 -5.75 -1.83 -3.65
N ALA A 28 -4.96 -0.90 -4.19
CA ALA A 28 -3.80 -1.17 -5.02
C ALA A 28 -2.76 -2.01 -4.25
N PHE A 29 -2.47 -1.67 -3.00
CA PHE A 29 -1.57 -2.46 -2.15
C PHE A 29 -2.04 -3.91 -2.00
N LEU A 30 -3.32 -4.14 -1.68
CA LEU A 30 -3.86 -5.50 -1.58
C LEU A 30 -3.78 -6.28 -2.91
N ALA A 31 -3.98 -5.60 -4.05
CA ALA A 31 -3.86 -6.22 -5.36
C ALA A 31 -2.40 -6.58 -5.69
N SER A 32 -1.46 -5.66 -5.45
CA SER A 32 -0.04 -5.89 -5.67
C SER A 32 0.51 -6.99 -4.75
N VAL A 33 0.06 -7.06 -3.49
CA VAL A 33 0.43 -8.18 -2.59
C VAL A 33 0.00 -9.52 -3.18
N ARG A 34 -1.23 -9.63 -3.69
CA ARG A 34 -1.74 -10.87 -4.29
C ARG A 34 -0.91 -11.29 -5.51
N ALA A 35 -0.59 -10.35 -6.39
CA ALA A 35 0.25 -10.62 -7.56
C ALA A 35 1.69 -11.01 -7.17
N TRP A 36 2.25 -10.36 -6.15
CA TRP A 36 3.61 -10.63 -5.67
C TRP A 36 3.74 -12.02 -4.99
N GLN A 37 2.71 -12.45 -4.27
CA GLN A 37 2.71 -13.72 -3.54
C GLN A 37 2.16 -14.91 -4.35
N ASP A 38 1.54 -14.66 -5.50
CA ASP A 38 1.00 -15.70 -6.34
C ASP A 38 2.15 -16.59 -6.89
N PRO A 39 2.15 -17.90 -6.59
CA PRO A 39 3.19 -18.81 -7.09
C PRO A 39 3.12 -19.05 -8.60
N THR A 40 2.00 -18.71 -9.24
CA THR A 40 1.80 -18.87 -10.69
C THR A 40 2.15 -17.62 -11.50
N SER A 41 2.38 -16.49 -10.82
CA SER A 41 2.81 -15.26 -11.46
C SER A 41 4.24 -15.37 -12.00
N ASP A 42 4.42 -14.91 -13.23
CA ASP A 42 5.74 -14.82 -13.87
C ASP A 42 6.65 -13.77 -13.20
N ASP A 43 7.94 -13.84 -13.50
CA ASP A 43 8.95 -12.98 -12.88
C ASP A 43 8.71 -11.49 -13.15
N ALA A 44 8.19 -11.15 -14.34
CA ALA A 44 7.88 -9.78 -14.72
C ALA A 44 6.73 -9.21 -13.87
N THR A 45 5.65 -9.97 -13.74
CA THR A 45 4.48 -9.62 -12.92
C THR A 45 4.87 -9.46 -11.46
N ARG A 46 5.68 -10.39 -10.93
CA ARG A 46 6.17 -10.33 -9.55
C ARG A 46 7.05 -9.10 -9.32
N ALA A 47 7.94 -8.77 -10.26
CA ALA A 47 8.80 -7.59 -10.17
C ALA A 47 8.00 -6.28 -10.23
N THR A 48 7.02 -6.18 -11.13
CA THR A 48 6.11 -5.03 -11.20
C THR A 48 5.32 -4.87 -9.90
N ALA A 49 4.77 -5.97 -9.37
CA ALA A 49 4.04 -5.95 -8.12
C ALA A 49 4.91 -5.49 -6.94
N GLU A 50 6.17 -5.94 -6.85
CA GLU A 50 7.10 -5.46 -5.82
C GLU A 50 7.41 -3.97 -5.96
N ALA A 51 7.62 -3.47 -7.18
CA ALA A 51 7.84 -2.05 -7.44
C ALA A 51 6.62 -1.20 -7.02
N ASP A 52 5.41 -1.66 -7.35
CA ASP A 52 4.15 -1.01 -6.94
C ASP A 52 4.01 -0.98 -5.42
N LEU A 53 4.31 -2.10 -4.73
CA LEU A 53 4.32 -2.16 -3.27
C LEU A 53 5.27 -1.09 -2.71
N ARG A 54 6.52 -1.06 -3.18
CA ARG A 54 7.53 -0.08 -2.72
C ARG A 54 7.08 1.36 -2.94
N ALA A 55 6.42 1.67 -4.05
CA ALA A 55 5.90 3.00 -4.33
C ALA A 55 4.75 3.41 -3.41
N LEU A 56 3.93 2.45 -2.97
CA LEU A 56 2.78 2.71 -2.10
C LEU A 56 3.15 2.82 -0.61
N LEU A 57 4.18 2.11 -0.16
CA LEU A 57 4.52 1.98 1.26
C LEU A 57 4.70 3.31 2.00
N PRO A 58 5.41 4.33 1.49
CA PRO A 58 5.56 5.61 2.19
C PRO A 58 4.21 6.28 2.51
N GLY A 59 3.28 6.28 1.56
CA GLY A 59 1.95 6.85 1.75
C GLY A 59 1.11 6.05 2.75
N LEU A 60 1.23 4.72 2.75
CA LEU A 60 0.54 3.86 3.71
C LEU A 60 1.10 3.99 5.14
N HIS A 61 2.41 4.21 5.27
CA HIS A 61 3.06 4.57 6.53
C HIS A 61 2.56 5.91 7.04
N ALA A 62 2.48 6.94 6.18
CA ALA A 62 1.96 8.25 6.56
C ALA A 62 0.48 8.20 6.97
N LEU A 63 -0.33 7.34 6.34
CA LEU A 63 -1.71 7.07 6.75
C LEU A 63 -1.82 6.36 8.11
N GLY A 64 -0.72 5.82 8.64
CA GLY A 64 -0.69 5.06 9.89
C GLY A 64 -1.27 3.64 9.77
N LEU A 65 -1.42 3.10 8.56
CA LEU A 65 -2.00 1.76 8.35
C LEU A 65 -1.26 0.68 9.14
N PHE A 66 0.07 0.75 9.15
CA PHE A 66 0.93 -0.23 9.81
C PHE A 66 1.16 0.04 11.31
N GLN A 67 0.54 1.08 11.87
CA GLN A 67 0.49 1.28 13.33
C GLN A 67 -0.58 0.41 13.98
N VAL A 68 -1.55 -0.07 13.20
CA VAL A 68 -2.69 -0.87 13.67
C VAL A 68 -2.70 -2.30 13.10
N LEU A 69 -2.04 -2.54 11.97
CA LEU A 69 -2.01 -3.83 11.29
C LEU A 69 -0.57 -4.28 11.01
N ALA A 70 -0.32 -5.57 11.19
CA ALA A 70 0.89 -6.24 10.73
C ALA A 70 0.55 -7.22 9.59
N ALA A 71 1.47 -7.37 8.63
CA ALA A 71 1.36 -8.39 7.61
C ALA A 71 1.52 -9.78 8.22
N ARG A 72 0.66 -10.71 7.78
CA ARG A 72 0.74 -12.12 8.21
C ARG A 72 1.92 -12.85 7.59
N ASP A 73 2.27 -12.49 6.36
CA ASP A 73 3.40 -13.06 5.64
C ASP A 73 4.70 -12.36 6.08
N PRO A 74 5.71 -13.10 6.58
CA PRO A 74 6.96 -12.50 7.07
C PRO A 74 7.77 -11.80 5.98
N ALA A 75 7.65 -12.21 4.71
CA ALA A 75 8.37 -11.56 3.62
C ALA A 75 7.76 -10.17 3.32
N LEU A 76 6.44 -10.09 3.29
CA LEU A 76 5.73 -8.81 3.19
C LEU A 76 6.00 -7.91 4.39
N GLN A 77 6.04 -8.44 5.62
CA GLN A 77 6.36 -7.64 6.80
C GLN A 77 7.75 -7.02 6.69
N ARG A 78 8.77 -7.79 6.29
CA ARG A 78 10.12 -7.26 6.05
C ARG A 78 10.14 -6.16 4.98
N LEU A 79 9.31 -6.27 3.94
CA LEU A 79 9.20 -5.23 2.92
C LEU A 79 8.59 -3.94 3.49
N ILE A 80 7.55 -4.06 4.33
CA ILE A 80 6.91 -2.93 5.02
C ILE A 80 7.91 -2.21 5.94
N ASP A 81 8.63 -2.97 6.75
CA ASP A 81 9.58 -2.43 7.74
C ASP A 81 10.78 -1.75 7.07
N GLY A 82 11.22 -2.26 5.92
CA GLY A 82 12.34 -1.68 5.15
C GLY A 82 12.00 -0.40 4.38
N ALA A 83 10.74 0.00 4.35
CA ALA A 83 10.27 1.22 3.68
C ALA A 83 9.92 2.36 4.65
N ALA A 84 10.07 2.13 5.96
CA ALA A 84 9.81 3.10 7.03
C ALA A 84 10.98 4.08 7.23
#